data_AF-A0A5J4V969-F1
#
_entry.id   AF-A0A5J4V969-F1
#
_cell.length_a   1.000
_cell.length_b   1.000
_cell.length_c   1.000
_cell.angle_alpha   90.00
_cell.angle_beta   90.00
_cell.angle_gamma   90.00
#
_symmetry.space_group_name_H-M   'P 1'
#
loop_
_entity.id
_entity.type
_entity.pdbx_description
1 polymer ?
#
loop_
_entity_poly.entity_id
_entity_poly.type
_entity_poly.pdbx_seq_one_letter_code
_entity_poly.pdbx_strand_id
1 'polypeptide(L)' 'LLAQKHPFFDSDDADLSPLEVYNRIIDEEPAELPDYYSYNLRNLIRQMLIKDATRRITAEAILQYYVAISQTRN' A
#
# COMPACT_ATOMS: atom_id res chain seq x y z
N LEU A 1 -1.90 -9.38 3.89
CA LEU A 1 -2.51 -8.98 5.20
C LEU A 1 -3.89 -8.34 5.03
N LEU A 2 -4.04 -7.20 4.34
CA LEU A 2 -5.38 -6.61 4.12
C LEU A 2 -6.13 -7.33 2.99
N ALA A 3 -5.78 -7.06 1.73
CA ALA A 3 -6.41 -7.68 0.57
C ALA A 3 -5.99 -9.14 0.30
N GLN A 4 -5.14 -9.72 1.16
CA GLN A 4 -4.55 -11.07 0.97
C GLN A 4 -3.90 -11.29 -0.42
N LYS A 5 -3.46 -10.20 -1.05
CA LYS A 5 -2.83 -10.14 -2.37
C LYS A 5 -1.67 -9.15 -2.34
N HIS A 6 -0.67 -9.34 -3.20
CA HIS A 6 0.43 -8.40 -3.34
C HIS A 6 -0.01 -7.15 -4.13
N PRO A 7 0.47 -5.93 -3.82
CA PRO A 7 0.02 -4.73 -4.54
C PRO A 7 0.33 -4.72 -6.05
N PHE A 8 1.30 -5.51 -6.52
CA PHE A 8 1.74 -5.56 -7.92
C PHE A 8 1.54 -6.93 -8.60
N PHE A 9 0.99 -7.91 -7.88
CA PHE A 9 0.84 -9.27 -8.40
C PHE A 9 -0.52 -9.85 -8.03
N ASP A 10 -1.05 -10.64 -8.94
CA ASP A 10 -2.31 -11.36 -8.83
C ASP A 10 -2.07 -12.82 -8.42
N SER A 11 -3.14 -13.48 -8.01
CA SER A 11 -3.09 -14.90 -7.60
C SER A 11 -2.64 -15.82 -8.74
N ASP A 12 -2.81 -15.37 -9.98
CA ASP A 12 -2.48 -16.11 -11.20
C ASP A 12 -1.03 -15.89 -11.65
N ASP A 13 -0.28 -14.98 -11.00
CA ASP A 13 1.11 -14.65 -11.30
C ASP A 13 2.13 -15.59 -10.61
N ALA A 14 1.80 -16.89 -10.53
CA ALA A 14 2.58 -17.86 -9.75
C ALA A 14 4.00 -18.10 -10.28
N ASP A 15 4.25 -17.90 -11.58
CA ASP A 15 5.49 -18.26 -12.27
C ASP A 15 6.27 -17.05 -12.83
N LEU A 16 6.09 -15.85 -12.25
CA LEU A 16 6.84 -14.67 -12.69
C LEU A 16 8.34 -14.85 -12.48
N SER A 17 9.11 -14.54 -13.53
CA SER A 17 10.55 -14.46 -13.40
C SER A 17 10.94 -13.29 -12.48
N PRO A 18 12.11 -13.34 -11.83
CA PRO A 18 12.59 -12.23 -11.00
C PRO A 18 12.64 -10.89 -11.76
N LEU A 19 12.99 -10.90 -13.05
CA LEU A 19 13.04 -9.68 -13.86
C LEU A 19 11.65 -9.07 -14.07
N GLU A 20 10.63 -9.88 -14.32
CA GLU A 20 9.25 -9.41 -14.43
C GLU A 20 8.76 -8.82 -13.10
N VAL A 21 9.06 -9.48 -11.98
CA VAL A 21 8.78 -8.96 -10.63
C VAL A 21 9.39 -7.57 -10.44
N TYR A 22 10.66 -7.37 -10.83
CA TYR A 22 11.31 -6.06 -10.75
C TYR A 22 10.61 -5.02 -11.61
N ASN A 23 10.36 -5.32 -12.89
CA ASN A 23 9.74 -4.38 -13.81
C ASN A 23 8.36 -3.95 -13.31
N ARG A 24 7.53 -4.88 -12.83
CA ARG A 24 6.21 -4.52 -12.26
C ARG A 24 6.32 -3.63 -11.02
N ILE A 25 7.24 -3.94 -10.11
CA ILE A 25 7.45 -3.13 -8.89
C ILE A 25 8.02 -1.75 -9.21
N ILE A 26 8.78 -1.57 -10.30
CA ILE A 26 9.38 -0.28 -10.65
C ILE A 26 8.41 0.56 -11.49
N ASP A 27 7.81 -0.03 -12.52
CA ASP A 27 7.13 0.69 -13.58
C ASP A 27 5.60 0.73 -13.43
N GLU A 28 4.99 -0.26 -12.79
CA GLU A 28 3.53 -0.35 -12.68
C GLU A 28 3.00 0.31 -11.40
N GLU A 29 1.76 0.79 -11.43
CA GLU A 29 1.06 1.32 -10.26
C GLU A 29 0.52 0.17 -9.38
N PRO A 30 0.50 0.32 -8.05
CA PRO A 30 -0.07 -0.70 -7.17
C PRO A 30 -1.58 -0.76 -7.33
N ALA A 31 -2.13 -1.96 -7.24
CA ALA A 31 -3.56 -2.19 -7.16
C ALA A 31 -4.18 -1.47 -5.96
N GLU A 32 -5.36 -0.87 -6.18
CA GLU A 32 -6.11 -0.23 -5.12
C GLU A 32 -6.71 -1.26 -4.16
N LEU A 33 -6.83 -0.89 -2.89
CA LEU A 33 -7.56 -1.69 -1.92
C LEU A 33 -9.07 -1.62 -2.21
N PRO A 34 -9.83 -2.71 -2.00
CA PRO A 34 -11.27 -2.74 -2.16
C PRO A 34 -12.03 -1.64 -1.39
N ASP A 35 -13.19 -1.27 -1.92
CA ASP A 35 -13.94 -0.12 -1.42
C ASP A 35 -14.54 -0.27 -0.01
N TYR A 36 -14.63 -1.50 0.50
CA TYR A 36 -15.09 -1.76 1.87
C TYR A 36 -14.05 -1.37 2.94
N TYR A 37 -12.81 -1.07 2.55
CA TYR A 37 -11.84 -0.42 3.46
C TYR A 37 -12.10 1.08 3.53
N SER A 38 -11.91 1.66 4.72
CA SER A 38 -12.09 3.11 4.90
C SER A 38 -11.18 3.91 3.98
N TYR A 39 -11.69 5.03 3.45
CA TYR A 39 -10.93 5.97 2.61
C TYR A 39 -9.55 6.29 3.22
N ASN A 40 -9.56 6.53 4.53
CA ASN A 40 -8.42 6.79 5.36
C ASN A 40 -7.32 5.72 5.24
N LEU A 41 -7.68 4.44 5.40
CA LEU A 41 -6.73 3.33 5.26
C LEU A 41 -6.23 3.18 3.82
N ARG A 42 -7.12 3.31 2.82
CA ARG A 42 -6.73 3.21 1.41
C ARG A 42 -5.72 4.31 1.04
N ASN A 43 -5.97 5.53 1.49
CA ASN A 43 -5.09 6.67 1.25
C ASN A 43 -3.73 6.52 1.96
N LEU A 44 -3.71 6.01 3.19
CA LEU A 44 -2.47 5.71 3.92
C LEU A 44 -1.61 4.70 3.14
N ILE A 45 -2.19 3.57 2.72
CA ILE A 45 -1.48 2.53 1.97
C ILE A 45 -0.97 3.08 0.64
N ARG A 46 -1.75 3.90 -0.08
CA ARG A 46 -1.31 4.57 -1.31
C ARG A 46 -0.06 5.42 -1.07
N GLN A 47 -0.05 6.22 0.00
CA GLN A 47 1.11 7.07 0.36
C GLN A 47 2.35 6.25 0.76
N MET A 48 2.17 5.06 1.32
CA MET A 48 3.28 4.15 1.65
C MET A 48 3.90 3.49 0.40
N LEU A 49 3.15 3.36 -0.69
CA LEU A 49 3.58 2.68 -1.92
C LEU A 49 4.08 3.63 -3.01
N ILE A 50 4.17 4.95 -2.73
CA ILE A 50 4.74 5.92 -3.67
C ILE A 50 6.16 5.48 -4.06
N LYS A 51 6.42 5.48 -5.38
CA LYS A 51 7.70 5.05 -5.98
C LYS A 51 8.85 5.95 -5.56
N ASP A 52 8.63 7.26 -5.63
CA ASP A 52 9.57 8.26 -5.10
C ASP A 52 9.60 8.19 -3.57
N ALA A 53 10.68 7.62 -3.04
CA ALA A 53 10.87 7.44 -1.60
C ALA A 53 10.89 8.77 -0.83
N THR A 54 11.27 9.89 -1.46
CA THR A 54 11.28 11.21 -0.81
C THR A 54 9.87 11.76 -0.58
N ARG A 55 8.89 11.24 -1.31
CA ARG A 55 7.47 11.60 -1.21
C ARG A 55 6.65 10.61 -0.40
N ARG A 56 7.27 9.52 0.06
CA ARG A 56 6.60 8.49 0.87
C ARG A 56 6.32 9.03 2.27
N ILE A 57 5.17 8.66 2.81
CA ILE A 57 4.83 8.99 4.20
C ILE A 57 5.89 8.42 5.17
N THR A 58 6.29 9.20 6.17
CA THR A 58 7.28 8.77 7.16
C THR A 58 6.68 7.87 8.24
N ALA A 59 7.52 7.13 8.96
CA ALA A 59 7.07 6.28 10.06
C ALA A 59 6.38 7.11 11.17
N GLU A 60 6.89 8.29 11.47
CA GLU A 60 6.32 9.21 12.46
C GLU A 60 4.93 9.68 12.04
N ALA A 61 4.76 10.05 10.77
CA ALA A 61 3.46 10.46 10.23
C ALA A 61 2.44 9.30 10.22
N ILE A 62 2.89 8.07 9.95
CA ILE A 62 2.05 6.86 10.08
C ILE A 62 1.58 6.70 11.54
N LEU A 63 2.48 6.82 12.52
CA LEU A 63 2.11 6.68 13.93
C LEU A 63 1.12 7.76 14.38
N GLN A 64 1.33 9.02 13.96
CA GLN A 64 0.39 10.10 14.24
C GLN A 64 -1.00 9.82 13.68
N TYR A 65 -1.07 9.21 12.49
CA TYR A 65 -2.34 8.80 11.87
C TYR A 65 -3.11 7.80 12.75
N TYR A 66 -2.43 6.76 13.25
CA TYR A 66 -3.04 5.76 14.12
C TYR A 66 -3.45 6.32 15.48
N VAL A 67 -2.61 7.19 16.07
CA VAL A 67 -2.89 7.83 17.36
C VAL A 67 -4.11 8.74 17.26
N ALA A 68 -4.20 9.58 16.22
CA ALA A 68 -5.34 10.47 16.01
C ALA A 68 -6.66 9.70 15.88
N ILE A 69 -6.67 8.59 15.12
CA ILE A 69 -7.86 7.73 14.97
C ILE A 69 -8.24 7.07 16.29
N SER A 70 -7.26 6.67 17.09
CA SER A 70 -7.50 6.01 18.39
C SER A 70 -8.07 6.97 19.43
N GLN A 71 -7.68 8.25 19.39
CA GLN A 71 -8.17 9.27 20.32
C GLN A 71 -9.60 9.73 20.02
N THR A 72 -10.06 9.67 18.77
CA THR A 72 -11.45 10.00 18.40
C THR A 72 -12.51 8.97 18.82
N ARG A 73 -12.10 7.86 19.44
CA ARG A 73 -12.99 6.76 19.86
C ARG A 73 -13.23 6.68 21.38
N ASN A 74 -12.77 7.67 22.15
CA ASN A 74 -12.99 7.77 23.60
C ASN A 74 -13.98 8.89 23.94
#